data_AF-A0A814BA80-F1
#
_entry.id   AF-A0A814BA80-F1
#
_cell.length_a   1.000
_cell.length_b   1.000
_cell.length_c   1.000
_cell.angle_alpha   90.00
_cell.angle_beta   90.00
_cell.angle_gamma   90.00
#
_symmetry.space_group_name_H-M   'P 1'
#
loop_
_entity.id
_entity.type
_entity.pdbx_description
1 polymer ?
#
loop_
_entity_poly.entity_id
_entity_poly.type
_entity_poly.pdbx_seq_one_letter_code
_entity_poly.pdbx_strand_id
1 'polypeptide(L)'
;MKKISIKKDDQVLPSSGVDTDQELSEIFYRRASLSKSSYSCENLSLEKSPQKTTVQTHKDFYVDAYTRLAIEDALYTENLHSAIIKLKNLDYEITCSKALSDLIITLVHNKFSIKRLGHFLFKLIRDKKLADCILSSAFEKTFHMIRIFRMYNTSYAFSEIISGLFDAKDPISLEFLKKVLNSECNKFQRADIITTTLNLAAKKIGYDEVRVQFVLSNLKIEDFLSKTLYVGGLSKYLKVYNIEWILIEKRKILSRAFLPRIDYVFDEYMFSTKYGFKKEFSPLELQSKVFIRTLIAKSIYDYIDFKCFDEENFQYSRAPVIKSLMENKDELKYEGLFALLNEDLSSYFLDNQLFKCVFWILTKGDIITMEVLCNFDTFMSKEREKISLSAIRKFLIYKNESFY
;
A
#
# COMPACT_ATOMS: atom_id res chain seq x y z
N MET A 1 -67.68 -22.14 29.04
CA MET A 1 -66.51 -21.24 29.14
C MET A 1 -66.76 -20.01 28.27
N LYS A 2 -66.51 -18.82 28.82
CA LYS A 2 -66.99 -17.51 28.34
C LYS A 2 -66.27 -17.03 27.07
N LYS A 3 -67.05 -16.56 26.09
CA LYS A 3 -66.63 -15.62 25.03
C LYS A 3 -66.46 -14.24 25.66
N ILE A 4 -65.35 -13.55 25.35
CA ILE A 4 -65.24 -12.09 25.55
C ILE A 4 -65.01 -11.47 24.19
N SER A 5 -66.02 -10.69 23.79
CA SER A 5 -66.05 -9.73 22.71
C SER A 5 -65.57 -8.40 23.26
N ILE A 6 -64.68 -7.70 22.55
CA ILE A 6 -64.46 -6.26 22.76
C ILE A 6 -64.62 -5.58 21.40
N LYS A 7 -65.48 -4.55 21.42
CA LYS A 7 -65.92 -3.72 20.31
C LYS A 7 -64.82 -2.77 19.85
N LYS A 8 -64.90 -2.41 18.57
CA LYS A 8 -64.34 -1.19 17.97
C LYS A 8 -65.03 0.03 18.57
N ASP A 9 -64.27 1.09 18.79
CA ASP A 9 -64.72 2.46 18.61
C ASP A 9 -63.58 3.28 17.99
N ASP A 10 -63.98 4.14 17.06
CA ASP A 10 -63.17 5.01 16.22
C ASP A 10 -62.38 6.05 17.02
N GLN A 11 -61.20 6.42 16.52
CA GLN A 11 -60.71 7.81 16.55
C GLN A 11 -59.47 8.04 15.67
N VAL A 12 -59.70 8.82 14.60
CA VAL A 12 -58.89 9.93 14.07
C VAL A 12 -57.40 9.69 13.77
N LEU A 13 -57.09 9.62 12.48
CA LEU A 13 -55.77 9.90 11.90
C LEU A 13 -55.35 11.36 12.17
N PRO A 14 -54.08 11.63 12.53
CA PRO A 14 -53.43 12.88 12.14
C PRO A 14 -52.50 12.62 10.95
N SER A 15 -52.87 13.20 9.82
CA SER A 15 -51.96 13.55 8.74
C SER A 15 -51.06 14.71 9.16
N SER A 16 -49.74 14.51 9.19
CA SER A 16 -48.75 15.54 8.84
C SER A 16 -47.36 14.94 8.95
N GLY A 17 -46.68 14.80 7.81
CA GLY A 17 -45.23 14.71 7.78
C GLY A 17 -44.63 15.96 8.43
N VAL A 18 -43.73 15.75 9.38
CA VAL A 18 -42.79 16.76 9.88
C VAL A 18 -41.48 16.05 10.16
N ASP A 19 -40.40 16.70 9.75
CA ASP A 19 -39.04 16.22 9.56
C ASP A 19 -38.35 15.62 10.80
N THR A 20 -38.06 14.33 10.75
CA THR A 20 -37.13 13.65 11.70
C THR A 20 -35.68 14.15 11.58
N ASP A 21 -35.34 14.91 10.54
CA ASP A 21 -34.02 15.52 10.33
C ASP A 21 -33.83 16.83 11.12
N GLN A 22 -34.91 17.50 11.52
CA GLN A 22 -34.85 18.69 12.39
C GLN A 22 -34.65 18.34 13.87
N GLU A 23 -35.26 17.25 14.37
CA GLU A 23 -35.07 16.81 15.77
C GLU A 23 -33.64 16.31 16.03
N LEU A 24 -33.00 15.65 15.04
CA LEU A 24 -31.61 15.22 15.17
C LEU A 24 -30.63 16.39 15.14
N SER A 25 -30.89 17.42 14.33
CA SER A 25 -30.04 18.62 14.26
C SER A 25 -30.18 19.51 15.51
N GLU A 26 -31.35 19.57 16.15
CA GLU A 26 -31.53 20.23 17.46
C GLU A 26 -30.82 19.51 18.61
N ILE A 27 -30.76 18.17 18.60
CA ILE A 27 -30.02 17.40 19.62
C ILE A 27 -28.50 17.68 19.52
N PHE A 28 -27.97 17.83 18.30
CA PHE A 28 -26.56 18.20 18.09
C PHE A 28 -26.27 19.66 18.48
N TYR A 29 -27.19 20.59 18.22
CA TYR A 29 -27.04 22.00 18.64
C TYR A 29 -27.16 22.19 20.17
N ARG A 30 -28.03 21.44 20.86
CA ARG A 30 -28.16 21.50 22.33
C ARG A 30 -26.94 20.97 23.08
N ARG A 31 -26.20 20.00 22.53
CA ARG A 31 -24.93 19.54 23.14
C ARG A 31 -23.79 20.55 22.98
N ALA A 32 -23.81 21.37 21.93
CA ALA A 32 -22.80 22.41 21.71
C ALA A 32 -23.04 23.71 22.51
N SER A 33 -24.24 23.90 23.06
CA SER A 33 -24.64 25.17 23.71
C SER A 33 -24.76 25.10 25.25
N LEU A 34 -24.46 23.96 25.89
CA LEU A 34 -24.50 23.78 27.35
C LEU A 34 -23.15 23.92 28.08
N SER A 35 -22.11 24.51 27.47
CA SER A 35 -20.81 24.72 28.16
C SER A 35 -20.61 26.12 28.75
N LYS A 36 -21.69 26.87 28.98
CA LYS A 36 -21.62 28.19 29.64
C LYS A 36 -22.63 28.28 30.78
N SER A 37 -22.24 27.84 31.98
CA SER A 37 -22.47 28.60 33.23
C SER A 37 -22.04 27.81 34.49
N SER A 38 -21.35 28.54 35.37
CA SER A 38 -21.27 28.41 36.84
C SER A 38 -20.60 27.19 37.50
N TYR A 39 -19.34 27.40 37.88
CA TYR A 39 -18.69 27.01 39.13
C TYR A 39 -19.60 26.57 40.29
N SER A 40 -19.31 25.41 40.88
CA SER A 40 -18.69 25.34 42.21
C SER A 40 -17.93 24.03 42.38
N CYS A 41 -16.64 24.11 42.73
CA CYS A 41 -15.86 23.02 43.28
C CYS A 41 -14.93 23.64 44.32
N GLU A 42 -15.25 23.40 45.58
CA GLU A 42 -14.30 23.60 46.67
C GLU A 42 -13.16 22.59 46.55
N ASN A 43 -11.95 23.15 46.53
CA ASN A 43 -10.70 22.63 47.08
C ASN A 43 -10.42 21.12 47.06
N LEU A 44 -9.37 20.74 46.33
CA LEU A 44 -8.23 20.05 46.93
C LEU A 44 -6.94 20.32 46.12
N SER A 45 -6.05 21.07 46.78
CA SER A 45 -4.57 21.03 46.73
C SER A 45 -3.81 21.25 45.41
N LEU A 46 -3.01 22.33 45.46
CA LEU A 46 -1.91 22.69 44.57
C LEU A 46 -0.85 21.58 44.46
N GLU A 47 -0.48 21.22 43.24
CA GLU A 47 0.93 21.20 42.81
C GLU A 47 1.02 21.80 41.40
N LYS A 48 1.81 22.86 41.26
CA LYS A 48 2.02 23.61 40.02
C LYS A 48 2.99 22.84 39.11
N SER A 49 2.52 22.42 37.94
CA SER A 49 3.36 22.17 36.76
C SER A 49 3.09 23.27 35.73
N PRO A 50 4.10 23.74 34.96
CA PRO A 50 3.99 24.97 34.19
C PRO A 50 3.06 24.82 32.98
N GLN A 51 2.25 25.85 32.77
CA GLN A 51 1.28 26.01 31.69
C GLN A 51 1.91 25.80 30.30
N LYS A 52 1.49 24.73 29.61
CA LYS A 52 1.79 24.49 28.18
C LYS A 52 0.53 24.30 27.32
N THR A 53 -0.66 24.60 27.85
CA THR A 53 -1.87 23.86 27.43
C THR A 53 -3.01 24.64 26.78
N THR A 54 -2.90 25.95 26.53
CA THR A 54 -4.05 26.72 25.97
C THR A 54 -3.83 27.28 24.56
N VAL A 55 -2.62 27.70 24.19
CA VAL A 55 -2.38 28.31 22.86
C VAL A 55 -2.18 27.25 21.76
N GLN A 56 -1.57 26.10 22.11
CA GLN A 56 -1.34 24.99 21.18
C GLN A 56 -2.65 24.27 20.81
N THR A 57 -3.48 24.00 21.83
CA THR A 57 -4.77 23.31 21.72
C THR A 57 -5.80 24.09 20.90
N HIS A 58 -5.81 25.43 20.98
CA HIS A 58 -6.67 26.24 20.13
C HIS A 58 -6.29 26.14 18.65
N LYS A 59 -4.99 26.18 18.29
CA LYS A 59 -4.55 26.02 16.90
C LYS A 59 -4.96 24.65 16.34
N ASP A 60 -4.74 23.59 17.09
CA ASP A 60 -5.08 22.23 16.67
C ASP A 60 -6.58 22.05 16.44
N PHE A 61 -7.43 22.64 17.29
CA PHE A 61 -8.89 22.65 17.12
C PHE A 61 -9.34 23.38 15.84
N TYR A 62 -8.77 24.54 15.55
CA TYR A 62 -9.09 25.28 14.32
C TYR A 62 -8.64 24.52 13.07
N VAL A 63 -7.47 23.86 13.10
CA VAL A 63 -6.96 23.06 11.98
C VAL A 63 -7.86 21.86 11.69
N ASP A 64 -8.34 21.18 12.74
CA ASP A 64 -9.23 20.01 12.62
C ASP A 64 -10.57 20.41 12.00
N ALA A 65 -11.18 21.49 12.49
CA ALA A 65 -12.44 22.02 11.98
C ALA A 65 -12.31 22.50 10.52
N TYR A 66 -11.22 23.21 10.19
CA TYR A 66 -10.98 23.69 8.81
C TYR A 66 -10.73 22.52 7.84
N THR A 67 -10.03 21.48 8.29
CA THR A 67 -9.76 20.30 7.48
C THR A 67 -11.03 19.51 7.21
N ARG A 68 -11.85 19.31 8.25
CA ARG A 68 -13.14 18.65 8.14
C ARG A 68 -14.05 19.38 7.16
N LEU A 69 -14.22 20.69 7.31
CA LEU A 69 -15.04 21.51 6.41
C LEU A 69 -14.51 21.50 4.97
N ALA A 70 -13.19 21.56 4.78
CA ALA A 70 -12.59 21.51 3.45
C ALA A 70 -12.88 20.18 2.75
N ILE A 71 -12.85 19.05 3.47
CA ILE A 71 -13.08 17.74 2.87
C ILE A 71 -14.58 17.43 2.72
N GLU A 72 -15.43 17.83 3.67
CA GLU A 72 -16.89 17.75 3.53
C GLU A 72 -17.38 18.57 2.32
N ASP A 73 -16.86 19.80 2.14
CA ASP A 73 -17.09 20.60 0.92
C ASP A 73 -16.62 19.86 -0.34
N ALA A 74 -15.46 19.20 -0.30
CA ALA A 74 -14.91 18.46 -1.45
C ALA A 74 -15.83 17.30 -1.88
N LEU A 75 -16.39 16.58 -0.91
CA LEU A 75 -17.28 15.44 -1.15
C LEU A 75 -18.67 15.88 -1.63
N TYR A 76 -19.12 17.06 -1.20
CA TYR A 76 -20.39 17.65 -1.61
C TYR A 76 -20.32 18.31 -2.98
N THR A 77 -19.27 19.09 -3.24
CA THR A 77 -19.13 19.93 -4.46
C THR A 77 -18.33 19.26 -5.58
N GLU A 78 -17.68 18.12 -5.31
CA GLU A 78 -16.67 17.49 -6.18
C GLU A 78 -15.49 18.41 -6.55
N ASN A 79 -15.38 19.60 -5.95
CA ASN A 79 -14.35 20.59 -6.24
C ASN A 79 -13.12 20.34 -5.36
N LEU A 80 -12.25 19.45 -5.85
CA LEU A 80 -10.97 19.08 -5.23
C LEU A 80 -10.03 20.27 -5.02
N HIS A 81 -10.11 21.30 -5.87
CA HIS A 81 -9.17 22.42 -5.85
C HIS A 81 -9.35 23.28 -4.60
N SER A 82 -10.61 23.59 -4.25
CA SER A 82 -10.95 24.36 -3.04
C SER A 82 -10.52 23.66 -1.75
N ALA A 83 -10.77 22.35 -1.66
CA ALA A 83 -10.42 21.54 -0.50
C ALA A 83 -8.90 21.47 -0.28
N ILE A 84 -8.14 21.15 -1.33
CA ILE A 84 -6.68 21.05 -1.26
C ILE A 84 -6.05 22.41 -0.93
N ILE A 85 -6.56 23.52 -1.47
CA ILE A 85 -6.09 24.88 -1.14
C ILE A 85 -6.33 25.20 0.33
N LYS A 86 -7.51 24.87 0.88
CA LYS A 86 -7.84 25.07 2.29
C LYS A 86 -6.90 24.27 3.21
N LEU A 87 -6.48 23.08 2.79
CA LEU A 87 -5.51 22.24 3.51
C LEU A 87 -4.06 22.68 3.33
N LYS A 88 -3.77 23.47 2.28
CA LYS A 88 -2.41 23.84 1.91
C LYS A 88 -1.73 24.81 2.90
N ASN A 89 -2.46 25.32 3.89
CA ASN A 89 -2.03 26.39 4.78
C ASN A 89 -1.78 25.93 6.23
N LEU A 90 -1.79 24.63 6.51
CA LEU A 90 -1.76 24.07 7.87
C LEU A 90 -0.55 23.15 8.03
N ASP A 91 0.31 23.38 9.03
CA ASP A 91 1.55 22.62 9.26
C ASP A 91 1.30 21.10 9.42
N TYR A 92 2.10 20.28 8.71
CA TYR A 92 1.57 19.63 7.49
C TYR A 92 1.37 18.10 7.45
N GLU A 93 1.78 17.32 8.45
CA GLU A 93 1.71 15.83 8.34
C GLU A 93 0.82 15.17 9.41
N ILE A 94 1.01 15.53 10.68
CA ILE A 94 0.30 14.93 11.81
C ILE A 94 -1.17 15.36 11.81
N THR A 95 -1.44 16.61 11.48
CA THR A 95 -2.79 17.19 11.50
C THR A 95 -3.62 16.73 10.30
N CYS A 96 -3.00 16.64 9.12
CA CYS A 96 -3.63 16.13 7.90
C CYS A 96 -4.03 14.65 8.06
N SER A 97 -3.16 13.81 8.62
CA SER A 97 -3.47 12.40 8.88
C SER A 97 -4.57 12.20 9.93
N LYS A 98 -4.62 13.04 10.98
CA LYS A 98 -5.67 12.98 12.00
C LYS A 98 -7.03 13.33 11.40
N ALA A 99 -7.11 14.45 10.69
CA ALA A 99 -8.39 14.89 10.15
C ALA A 99 -8.89 13.99 9.01
N LEU A 100 -7.98 13.40 8.21
CA LEU A 100 -8.34 12.35 7.26
C LEU A 100 -8.88 11.10 7.97
N SER A 101 -8.30 10.71 9.11
CA SER A 101 -8.82 9.62 9.93
C SER A 101 -10.23 9.91 10.44
N ASP A 102 -10.46 11.09 11.02
CA ASP A 102 -11.76 11.48 11.56
C ASP A 102 -12.85 11.52 10.48
N LEU A 103 -12.49 11.94 9.27
CA LEU A 103 -13.36 11.85 8.11
C LEU A 103 -13.71 10.40 7.77
N ILE A 104 -12.73 9.50 7.66
CA ILE A 104 -12.98 8.09 7.35
C ILE A 104 -13.93 7.50 8.40
N ILE A 105 -13.71 7.79 9.69
CA ILE A 105 -14.58 7.34 10.79
C ILE A 105 -16.01 7.87 10.62
N THR A 106 -16.16 9.16 10.31
CA THR A 106 -17.48 9.79 10.13
C THR A 106 -18.25 9.17 8.96
N LEU A 107 -17.54 8.80 7.88
CA LEU A 107 -18.15 8.31 6.65
C LEU A 107 -18.30 6.79 6.61
N VAL A 108 -17.70 6.02 7.52
CA VAL A 108 -17.64 4.56 7.44
C VAL A 108 -19.02 3.87 7.36
N HIS A 109 -20.08 4.55 7.83
CA HIS A 109 -21.46 4.06 7.76
C HIS A 109 -22.26 4.57 6.54
N ASN A 110 -21.73 5.53 5.78
CA ASN A 110 -22.37 6.09 4.59
C ASN A 110 -21.77 5.48 3.30
N LYS A 111 -22.47 4.50 2.73
CA LYS A 111 -22.02 3.74 1.53
C LYS A 111 -21.73 4.60 0.30
N PHE A 112 -22.49 5.67 0.08
CA PHE A 112 -22.26 6.54 -1.08
C PHE A 112 -21.00 7.38 -0.91
N SER A 113 -20.81 7.96 0.28
CA SER A 113 -19.68 8.83 0.59
C SER A 113 -18.35 8.08 0.63
N ILE A 114 -18.30 6.83 1.12
CA ILE A 114 -17.06 6.02 1.16
C ILE A 114 -16.51 5.72 -0.24
N LYS A 115 -17.39 5.47 -1.22
CA LYS A 115 -16.96 5.19 -2.60
C LYS A 115 -16.37 6.44 -3.24
N ARG A 116 -17.00 7.60 -3.02
CA ARG A 116 -16.47 8.91 -3.44
C ARG A 116 -15.14 9.22 -2.76
N LEU A 117 -15.00 8.90 -1.48
CA LEU A 117 -13.76 9.10 -0.73
C LEU A 117 -12.58 8.30 -1.31
N GLY A 118 -12.78 7.03 -1.65
CA GLY A 118 -11.73 6.22 -2.29
C GLY A 118 -11.21 6.86 -3.60
N HIS A 119 -12.13 7.30 -4.47
CA HIS A 119 -11.78 7.99 -5.72
C HIS A 119 -11.12 9.36 -5.48
N PHE A 120 -11.56 10.06 -4.45
CA PHE A 120 -10.97 11.33 -4.04
C PHE A 120 -9.51 11.15 -3.59
N LEU A 121 -9.25 10.17 -2.72
CA LEU A 121 -7.90 9.84 -2.26
C LEU A 121 -6.99 9.44 -3.42
N PHE A 122 -7.50 8.63 -4.36
CA PHE A 122 -6.77 8.29 -5.59
C PHE A 122 -6.29 9.53 -6.34
N LYS A 123 -7.18 10.50 -6.60
CA LYS A 123 -6.81 11.75 -7.30
C LYS A 123 -5.73 12.53 -6.55
N LEU A 124 -5.83 12.61 -5.22
CA LEU A 124 -4.83 13.30 -4.41
C LEU A 124 -3.44 12.67 -4.50
N ILE A 125 -3.36 11.34 -4.47
CA ILE A 125 -2.09 10.61 -4.58
C ILE A 125 -1.52 10.78 -5.99
N ARG A 126 -2.33 10.55 -7.02
CA ARG A 126 -1.95 10.69 -8.43
C ARG A 126 -1.39 12.09 -8.72
N ASP A 127 -2.04 13.13 -8.20
CA ASP A 127 -1.64 14.53 -8.42
C ASP A 127 -0.52 14.99 -7.45
N LYS A 128 0.07 14.05 -6.69
CA LYS A 128 1.13 14.28 -5.68
C LYS A 128 0.75 15.34 -4.65
N LYS A 129 -0.53 15.41 -4.30
CA LYS A 129 -1.09 16.30 -3.27
C LYS A 129 -1.23 15.62 -1.92
N LEU A 130 -1.19 14.29 -1.90
CA LEU A 130 -1.19 13.48 -0.69
C LEU A 130 -0.04 12.48 -0.76
N ALA A 131 0.81 12.48 0.27
CA ALA A 131 1.91 11.52 0.39
C ALA A 131 1.42 10.21 1.02
N ASP A 132 2.03 9.09 0.60
CA ASP A 132 1.68 7.74 1.09
C ASP A 132 1.88 7.60 2.61
N CYS A 133 2.84 8.31 3.20
CA CYS A 133 3.08 8.32 4.65
C CYS A 133 1.90 8.94 5.43
N ILE A 134 1.32 10.04 4.92
CA ILE A 134 0.15 10.69 5.52
C ILE A 134 -1.06 9.76 5.45
N LEU A 135 -1.28 9.16 4.28
CA LEU A 135 -2.39 8.22 4.07
C LEU A 135 -2.24 6.99 4.97
N SER A 136 -1.03 6.45 5.08
CA SER A 136 -0.72 5.33 5.97
C SER A 136 -1.06 5.66 7.41
N SER A 137 -0.58 6.82 7.90
CA SER A 137 -0.85 7.28 9.26
C SER A 137 -2.34 7.51 9.50
N ALA A 138 -3.07 8.02 8.51
CA ALA A 138 -4.52 8.22 8.62
C ALA A 138 -5.28 6.89 8.79
N PHE A 139 -4.97 5.89 7.96
CA PHE A 139 -5.59 4.58 8.09
C PHE A 139 -5.21 3.89 9.41
N GLU A 140 -3.94 3.94 9.83
CA GLU A 140 -3.49 3.42 11.13
C GLU A 140 -4.30 4.02 12.28
N LYS A 141 -4.44 5.36 12.31
CA LYS A 141 -5.28 6.07 13.29
C LYS A 141 -6.75 5.63 13.21
N THR A 142 -7.29 5.44 12.00
CA THR A 142 -8.69 5.03 11.81
C THR A 142 -8.92 3.63 12.37
N PHE A 143 -8.05 2.66 12.05
CA PHE A 143 -8.15 1.30 12.57
C PHE A 143 -7.99 1.24 14.09
N HIS A 144 -7.08 2.04 14.64
CA HIS A 144 -6.90 2.19 16.07
C HIS A 144 -8.19 2.67 16.76
N MET A 145 -8.82 3.72 16.21
CA MET A 145 -10.07 4.27 16.73
C MET A 145 -11.22 3.27 16.65
N ILE A 146 -11.38 2.58 15.51
CA ILE A 146 -12.40 1.54 15.33
C ILE A 146 -12.27 0.42 16.38
N ARG A 147 -11.03 0.06 16.72
CA ARG A 147 -10.75 -0.92 17.77
C ARG A 147 -11.13 -0.40 19.16
N ILE A 148 -10.77 0.86 19.48
CA ILE A 148 -11.13 1.49 20.76
C ILE A 148 -12.65 1.59 20.92
N PHE A 149 -13.35 2.08 19.89
CA PHE A 149 -14.80 2.28 19.92
C PHE A 149 -15.61 1.04 19.59
N ARG A 150 -14.96 -0.11 19.35
CA ARG A 150 -15.59 -1.39 19.00
C ARG A 150 -16.59 -1.27 17.85
N MET A 151 -16.23 -0.50 16.83
CA MET A 151 -17.07 -0.34 15.64
C MET A 151 -17.02 -1.64 14.82
N TYR A 152 -18.14 -2.37 14.78
CA TYR A 152 -18.24 -3.62 14.02
C TYR A 152 -18.60 -3.37 12.55
N ASN A 153 -18.31 -4.35 11.69
CA ASN A 153 -18.70 -4.37 10.27
C ASN A 153 -18.11 -3.24 9.40
N THR A 154 -16.94 -2.73 9.77
CA THR A 154 -16.26 -1.65 9.02
C THR A 154 -15.41 -2.17 7.85
N SER A 155 -15.10 -3.47 7.78
CA SER A 155 -14.26 -4.07 6.73
C SER A 155 -14.73 -3.74 5.32
N TYR A 156 -16.04 -3.81 5.08
CA TYR A 156 -16.62 -3.50 3.77
C TYR A 156 -16.37 -2.04 3.38
N ALA A 157 -16.51 -1.11 4.34
CA ALA A 157 -16.32 0.30 4.08
C ALA A 157 -14.87 0.62 3.71
N PHE A 158 -13.90 0.03 4.40
CA PHE A 158 -12.49 0.11 4.00
C PHE A 158 -12.24 -0.52 2.64
N SER A 159 -12.91 -1.62 2.36
CA SER A 159 -12.76 -2.31 1.07
C SER A 159 -13.22 -1.43 -0.09
N GLU A 160 -14.33 -0.71 0.07
CA GLU A 160 -14.81 0.28 -0.89
C GLU A 160 -13.80 1.42 -1.08
N ILE A 161 -13.30 2.01 0.03
CA ILE A 161 -12.31 3.09 -0.02
C ILE A 161 -11.04 2.64 -0.77
N ILE A 162 -10.47 1.48 -0.37
CA ILE A 162 -9.23 0.96 -0.96
C ILE A 162 -9.46 0.54 -2.41
N SER A 163 -10.61 -0.05 -2.75
CA SER A 163 -10.93 -0.38 -4.15
C SER A 163 -11.00 0.85 -5.05
N GLY A 164 -11.31 2.01 -4.48
CA GLY A 164 -11.28 3.30 -5.17
C GLY A 164 -9.90 3.73 -5.66
N LEU A 165 -8.82 3.20 -5.06
CA LEU A 165 -7.42 3.48 -5.40
C LEU A 165 -6.90 2.70 -6.61
N PHE A 166 -7.67 1.73 -7.10
CA PHE A 166 -7.35 0.99 -8.32
C PHE A 166 -7.82 1.77 -9.54
N ASP A 167 -6.93 1.89 -10.53
CA ASP A 167 -7.21 2.54 -11.81
C ASP A 167 -6.43 1.86 -12.94
N ALA A 168 -7.11 1.54 -14.04
CA ALA A 168 -6.50 0.86 -15.18
C ALA A 168 -5.60 1.77 -16.03
N LYS A 169 -5.90 3.08 -16.06
CA LYS A 169 -5.21 4.04 -16.93
C LYS A 169 -4.02 4.68 -16.23
N ASP A 170 -4.22 5.08 -14.98
CA ASP A 170 -3.23 5.79 -14.17
C ASP A 170 -2.97 5.03 -12.85
N PRO A 171 -2.40 3.81 -12.88
CA PRO A 171 -2.20 3.01 -11.67
C PRO A 171 -1.19 3.67 -10.73
N ILE A 172 -1.54 3.71 -9.44
CA ILE A 172 -0.66 4.18 -8.35
C ILE A 172 -0.15 2.99 -7.53
N SER A 173 0.95 3.20 -6.79
CA SER A 173 1.46 2.18 -5.87
C SER A 173 0.51 1.99 -4.69
N LEU A 174 0.24 0.73 -4.37
CA LEU A 174 -0.56 0.32 -3.21
C LEU A 174 0.29 -0.36 -2.14
N GLU A 175 1.63 -0.26 -2.22
CA GLU A 175 2.56 -0.95 -1.30
C GLU A 175 2.30 -0.58 0.18
N PHE A 176 1.85 0.65 0.43
CA PHE A 176 1.51 1.14 1.77
C PHE A 176 0.45 0.28 2.48
N LEU A 177 -0.44 -0.38 1.74
CA LEU A 177 -1.47 -1.27 2.30
C LEU A 177 -0.87 -2.38 3.15
N LYS A 178 0.31 -2.89 2.76
CA LYS A 178 1.00 -3.94 3.53
C LYS A 178 1.32 -3.46 4.94
N LYS A 179 1.84 -2.25 5.10
CA LYS A 179 2.16 -1.69 6.41
C LYS A 179 0.89 -1.46 7.23
N VAL A 180 -0.06 -0.73 6.64
CA VAL A 180 -1.30 -0.30 7.29
C VAL A 180 -2.15 -1.46 7.79
N LEU A 181 -2.38 -2.47 6.95
CA LEU A 181 -3.24 -3.59 7.32
C LEU A 181 -2.53 -4.57 8.28
N ASN A 182 -1.20 -4.57 8.35
CA ASN A 182 -0.46 -5.44 9.27
C ASN A 182 -0.28 -4.84 10.67
N SER A 183 -0.37 -3.52 10.84
CA SER A 183 -0.14 -2.85 12.12
C SER A 183 -1.34 -2.91 13.07
N GLU A 184 -2.51 -2.46 12.64
CA GLU A 184 -3.66 -2.24 13.53
C GLU A 184 -4.85 -3.20 13.30
N CYS A 185 -4.90 -3.91 12.17
CA CYS A 185 -5.97 -4.87 11.88
C CYS A 185 -5.64 -6.27 12.43
N ASN A 186 -6.65 -6.95 12.99
CA ASN A 186 -6.49 -8.37 13.30
C ASN A 186 -6.44 -9.21 12.01
N LYS A 187 -5.91 -10.44 12.11
CA LYS A 187 -5.69 -11.32 10.96
C LYS A 187 -6.95 -11.61 10.12
N PHE A 188 -8.13 -11.71 10.76
CA PHE A 188 -9.39 -12.01 10.06
C PHE A 188 -9.92 -10.76 9.35
N GLN A 189 -9.90 -9.61 10.03
CA GLN A 189 -10.33 -8.34 9.46
C GLN A 189 -9.47 -7.96 8.26
N ARG A 190 -8.15 -8.12 8.35
CA ARG A 190 -7.24 -7.88 7.23
C ARG A 190 -7.57 -8.76 6.02
N ALA A 191 -7.82 -10.05 6.24
CA ALA A 191 -8.16 -10.99 5.19
C ALA A 191 -9.50 -10.65 4.51
N ASP A 192 -10.49 -10.25 5.31
CA ASP A 192 -11.80 -9.79 4.83
C ASP A 192 -11.69 -8.49 4.01
N ILE A 193 -10.93 -7.51 4.50
CA ILE A 193 -10.68 -6.25 3.78
C ILE A 193 -10.01 -6.50 2.44
N ILE A 194 -8.93 -7.30 2.39
CA ILE A 194 -8.19 -7.49 1.13
C ILE A 194 -9.00 -8.32 0.13
N THR A 195 -9.69 -9.37 0.57
CA THR A 195 -10.50 -10.22 -0.32
C THR A 195 -11.65 -9.44 -0.94
N THR A 196 -12.34 -8.62 -0.14
CA THR A 196 -13.43 -7.76 -0.60
C THR A 196 -12.91 -6.64 -1.50
N THR A 197 -11.82 -5.97 -1.13
CA THR A 197 -11.15 -4.94 -1.96
C THR A 197 -10.84 -5.46 -3.36
N LEU A 198 -10.21 -6.64 -3.48
CA LEU A 198 -9.80 -7.20 -4.76
C LEU A 198 -11.00 -7.53 -5.65
N ASN A 199 -12.07 -8.08 -5.08
CA ASN A 199 -13.31 -8.35 -5.81
C ASN A 199 -14.02 -7.06 -6.27
N LEU A 200 -14.05 -6.02 -5.43
CA LEU A 200 -14.62 -4.71 -5.78
C LEU A 200 -13.80 -4.03 -6.88
N ALA A 201 -12.47 -4.03 -6.76
CA ALA A 201 -11.57 -3.46 -7.76
C ALA A 201 -11.68 -4.21 -9.10
N ALA A 202 -11.78 -5.55 -9.08
CA ALA A 202 -11.89 -6.34 -10.30
C ALA A 202 -13.19 -6.06 -11.06
N LYS A 203 -14.28 -5.79 -10.34
CA LYS A 203 -15.53 -5.32 -10.96
C LYS A 203 -15.41 -3.93 -11.61
N LYS A 204 -14.49 -3.08 -11.12
CA LYS A 204 -14.30 -1.71 -11.60
C LYS A 204 -13.37 -1.67 -12.82
N ILE A 205 -12.22 -2.33 -12.75
CA ILE A 205 -11.15 -2.18 -13.75
C ILE A 205 -10.80 -3.47 -14.49
N GLY A 206 -11.36 -4.61 -14.09
CA GLY A 206 -11.03 -5.92 -14.64
C GLY A 206 -10.04 -6.71 -13.77
N TYR A 207 -10.11 -8.04 -13.85
CA TYR A 207 -9.30 -8.95 -13.05
C TYR A 207 -7.81 -8.86 -13.37
N ASP A 208 -7.48 -8.71 -14.65
CA ASP A 208 -6.10 -8.69 -15.13
C ASP A 208 -5.41 -7.38 -14.76
N GLU A 209 -6.11 -6.25 -14.85
CA GLU A 209 -5.65 -4.92 -14.49
C GLU A 209 -5.39 -4.81 -12.98
N VAL A 210 -6.30 -5.34 -12.14
CA VAL A 210 -6.07 -5.44 -10.69
C VAL A 210 -4.82 -6.27 -10.42
N ARG A 211 -4.68 -7.44 -11.06
CA ARG A 211 -3.51 -8.30 -10.86
C ARG A 211 -2.21 -7.58 -11.23
N VAL A 212 -2.20 -6.86 -12.35
CA VAL A 212 -1.03 -6.10 -12.81
C VAL A 212 -0.69 -5.01 -11.78
N GLN A 213 -1.63 -4.15 -11.41
CA GLN A 213 -1.37 -3.08 -10.43
C GLN A 213 -0.91 -3.65 -9.08
N PHE A 214 -1.50 -4.76 -8.63
CA PHE A 214 -1.12 -5.43 -7.39
C PHE A 214 0.33 -5.94 -7.42
N VAL A 215 0.74 -6.57 -8.53
CA VAL A 215 2.12 -7.05 -8.73
C VAL A 215 3.10 -5.90 -8.86
N LEU A 216 2.77 -4.84 -9.60
CA LEU A 216 3.64 -3.67 -9.75
C LEU A 216 3.77 -2.87 -8.45
N SER A 217 2.78 -2.95 -7.57
CA SER A 217 2.83 -2.41 -6.20
C SER A 217 3.61 -3.30 -5.22
N ASN A 218 4.36 -4.30 -5.71
CA ASN A 218 5.17 -5.21 -4.90
C ASN A 218 4.37 -6.05 -3.88
N LEU A 219 3.06 -6.23 -4.08
CA LEU A 219 2.19 -6.95 -3.16
C LEU A 219 2.06 -8.44 -3.53
N LYS A 220 1.92 -9.28 -2.50
CA LYS A 220 1.49 -10.69 -2.60
C LYS A 220 0.28 -10.90 -1.70
N ILE A 221 -0.63 -11.81 -2.06
CA ILE A 221 -1.84 -12.03 -1.24
C ILE A 221 -1.49 -12.57 0.15
N GLU A 222 -0.38 -13.30 0.24
CA GLU A 222 0.21 -13.82 1.46
C GLU A 222 0.67 -12.73 2.43
N ASP A 223 0.93 -11.50 1.95
CA ASP A 223 1.22 -10.35 2.83
C ASP A 223 0.03 -10.00 3.75
N PHE A 224 -1.17 -10.46 3.39
CA PHE A 224 -2.42 -10.15 4.07
C PHE A 224 -3.10 -11.38 4.70
N LEU A 225 -2.64 -12.60 4.41
CA LEU A 225 -3.26 -13.82 4.93
C LEU A 225 -2.36 -14.53 5.96
N SER A 226 -2.90 -14.78 7.15
CA SER A 226 -2.22 -15.62 8.13
C SER A 226 -2.28 -17.09 7.72
N LYS A 227 -1.18 -17.85 7.89
CA LYS A 227 -1.12 -19.32 7.70
C LYS A 227 -2.24 -20.07 8.43
N THR A 228 -2.71 -19.53 9.55
CA THR A 228 -3.82 -20.11 10.32
C THR A 228 -5.17 -20.02 9.63
N LEU A 229 -5.34 -19.14 8.63
CA LEU A 229 -6.62 -18.96 7.92
C LEU A 229 -6.81 -19.95 6.77
N TYR A 230 -5.72 -20.53 6.25
CA TYR A 230 -5.77 -21.44 5.10
C TYR A 230 -5.27 -22.85 5.47
N VAL A 231 -5.83 -23.41 6.54
CA VAL A 231 -5.64 -24.83 6.89
C VAL A 231 -6.22 -25.68 5.76
N GLY A 232 -5.35 -26.31 4.96
CA GLY A 232 -5.71 -27.00 3.71
C GLY A 232 -5.20 -26.33 2.42
N GLY A 233 -4.42 -25.25 2.54
CA GLY A 233 -3.68 -24.65 1.43
C GLY A 233 -4.26 -23.32 0.93
N LEU A 234 -3.36 -22.43 0.47
CA LEU A 234 -3.70 -21.09 0.00
C LEU A 234 -4.71 -21.11 -1.15
N SER A 235 -4.50 -21.95 -2.17
CA SER A 235 -5.42 -22.05 -3.33
C SER A 235 -6.86 -22.39 -2.89
N LYS A 236 -7.04 -23.33 -1.95
CA LYS A 236 -8.38 -23.68 -1.43
C LYS A 236 -9.07 -22.47 -0.80
N TYR A 237 -8.35 -21.73 0.04
CA TYR A 237 -8.88 -20.49 0.63
C TYR A 237 -9.29 -19.50 -0.47
N LEU A 238 -8.39 -19.21 -1.41
CA LEU A 238 -8.66 -18.22 -2.45
C LEU A 238 -9.83 -18.60 -3.37
N LYS A 239 -10.04 -19.90 -3.64
CA LYS A 239 -11.23 -20.41 -4.36
C LYS A 239 -12.53 -20.10 -3.61
N VAL A 240 -12.57 -20.34 -2.30
CA VAL A 240 -13.77 -20.07 -1.47
C VAL A 240 -14.16 -18.59 -1.53
N TYR A 241 -13.18 -17.70 -1.55
CA TYR A 241 -13.39 -16.25 -1.62
C TYR A 241 -13.42 -15.69 -3.06
N ASN A 242 -13.41 -16.56 -4.08
CA ASN A 242 -13.40 -16.20 -5.50
C ASN A 242 -12.28 -15.21 -5.89
N ILE A 243 -11.10 -15.35 -5.26
CA ILE A 243 -9.91 -14.53 -5.53
C ILE A 243 -8.71 -15.36 -5.97
N GLU A 244 -8.88 -16.64 -6.32
CA GLU A 244 -7.77 -17.48 -6.79
C GLU A 244 -7.05 -16.88 -8.00
N TRP A 245 -7.78 -16.14 -8.83
CA TRP A 245 -7.20 -15.40 -9.95
C TRP A 245 -6.10 -14.43 -9.52
N ILE A 246 -5.99 -14.01 -8.25
CA ILE A 246 -4.88 -13.16 -7.80
C ILE A 246 -3.54 -13.92 -7.74
N LEU A 247 -3.56 -15.26 -7.72
CA LEU A 247 -2.35 -16.07 -7.71
C LEU A 247 -1.51 -15.78 -8.96
N ILE A 248 -0.23 -15.53 -8.72
CA ILE A 248 0.62 -14.79 -9.66
C ILE A 248 1.38 -15.75 -10.56
N GLU A 249 0.72 -16.32 -11.57
CA GLU A 249 1.41 -16.92 -12.73
C GLU A 249 1.88 -15.84 -13.73
N LYS A 250 1.40 -14.59 -13.59
CA LYS A 250 1.65 -13.50 -14.54
C LYS A 250 2.97 -12.73 -14.33
N ARG A 251 3.81 -13.05 -13.33
CA ARG A 251 5.16 -12.45 -13.23
C ARG A 251 5.97 -12.68 -14.50
N LYS A 252 5.92 -13.89 -15.04
CA LYS A 252 6.58 -14.23 -16.30
C LYS A 252 6.00 -13.44 -17.48
N ILE A 253 4.69 -13.20 -17.48
CA ILE A 253 4.02 -12.41 -18.54
C ILE A 253 4.45 -10.94 -18.47
N LEU A 254 4.48 -10.34 -17.27
CA LEU A 254 4.97 -8.97 -17.09
C LEU A 254 6.45 -8.84 -17.46
N SER A 255 7.29 -9.77 -17.01
CA SER A 255 8.71 -9.80 -17.41
C SER A 255 8.85 -9.83 -18.93
N ARG A 256 8.12 -10.73 -19.63
CA ARG A 256 8.12 -10.79 -21.10
C ARG A 256 7.63 -9.51 -21.77
N ALA A 257 6.67 -8.81 -21.19
CA ALA A 257 6.20 -7.53 -21.71
C ALA A 257 7.21 -6.39 -21.52
N PHE A 258 8.06 -6.46 -20.49
CA PHE A 258 9.12 -5.48 -20.27
C PHE A 258 10.31 -5.67 -21.20
N LEU A 259 10.65 -6.90 -21.59
CA LEU A 259 11.86 -7.20 -22.36
C LEU A 259 11.98 -6.35 -23.65
N PRO A 260 11.00 -6.29 -24.57
CA PRO A 260 11.13 -5.50 -25.79
C PRO A 260 11.30 -4.00 -25.53
N ARG A 261 10.68 -3.49 -24.46
CA ARG A 261 10.75 -2.07 -24.08
C ARG A 261 12.10 -1.74 -23.43
N ILE A 262 12.67 -2.68 -22.68
CA ILE A 262 14.02 -2.58 -22.14
C ILE A 262 15.03 -2.54 -23.29
N ASP A 263 14.89 -3.45 -24.27
CA ASP A 263 15.73 -3.48 -25.47
C ASP A 263 15.65 -2.18 -26.24
N TYR A 264 14.43 -1.71 -26.53
CA TYR A 264 14.20 -0.42 -27.17
C TYR A 264 14.91 0.74 -26.45
N VAL A 265 14.82 0.83 -25.12
CA VAL A 265 15.52 1.87 -24.36
C VAL A 265 17.03 1.75 -24.48
N PHE A 266 17.55 0.52 -24.44
CA PHE A 266 18.98 0.29 -24.54
C PHE A 266 19.55 0.56 -25.94
N ASP A 267 18.77 0.30 -26.99
CA ASP A 267 19.17 0.53 -28.38
C ASP A 267 19.08 2.02 -28.75
N GLU A 268 17.96 2.68 -28.42
CA GLU A 268 17.69 4.06 -28.83
C GLU A 268 18.38 5.11 -27.97
N TYR A 269 18.55 4.82 -26.67
CA TYR A 269 19.04 5.80 -25.70
C TYR A 269 20.43 5.45 -25.17
N MET A 270 21.30 4.83 -25.99
CA MET A 270 22.68 4.43 -25.64
C MET A 270 23.42 5.43 -24.71
N PHE A 271 23.29 6.74 -24.97
CA PHE A 271 23.94 7.81 -24.17
C PHE A 271 23.04 8.52 -23.14
N SER A 272 21.74 8.22 -23.10
CA SER A 272 20.75 8.86 -22.20
C SER A 272 19.72 7.87 -21.63
N THR A 273 20.13 6.63 -21.41
CA THR A 273 19.29 5.49 -20.96
C THR A 273 18.43 5.84 -19.76
N LYS A 274 18.94 6.61 -18.77
CA LYS A 274 18.15 7.08 -17.61
C LYS A 274 16.93 7.91 -18.00
N TYR A 275 17.04 8.74 -19.04
CA TYR A 275 15.91 9.50 -19.59
C TYR A 275 15.01 8.61 -20.44
N GLY A 276 15.58 7.67 -21.20
CA GLY A 276 14.82 6.67 -21.97
C GLY A 276 13.88 5.86 -21.09
N PHE A 277 14.36 5.34 -19.95
CA PHE A 277 13.53 4.59 -19.01
C PHE A 277 12.38 5.41 -18.42
N LYS A 278 12.59 6.70 -18.14
CA LYS A 278 11.52 7.59 -17.64
C LYS A 278 10.48 7.96 -18.70
N LYS A 279 10.83 7.88 -19.99
CA LYS A 279 9.89 8.11 -21.10
C LYS A 279 9.09 6.85 -21.41
N GLU A 280 9.75 5.71 -21.39
CA GLU A 280 9.16 4.45 -21.81
C GLU A 280 8.33 3.79 -20.70
N PHE A 281 8.74 3.89 -19.44
CA PHE A 281 8.11 3.21 -18.31
C PHE A 281 7.44 4.18 -17.35
N SER A 282 6.29 3.75 -16.83
CA SER A 282 5.56 4.48 -15.80
C SER A 282 6.35 4.52 -14.48
N PRO A 283 6.12 5.53 -13.62
CA PRO A 283 6.75 5.59 -12.29
C PRO A 283 6.51 4.33 -11.44
N LEU A 284 5.33 3.71 -11.58
CA LEU A 284 4.97 2.49 -10.87
C LEU A 284 5.80 1.28 -11.36
N GLU A 285 5.97 1.14 -12.68
CA GLU A 285 6.83 0.09 -13.26
C GLU A 285 8.28 0.24 -12.79
N LEU A 286 8.82 1.46 -12.80
CA LEU A 286 10.20 1.76 -12.38
C LEU A 286 10.47 1.52 -10.88
N GLN A 287 9.43 1.32 -10.07
CA GLN A 287 9.51 0.98 -8.64
C GLN A 287 9.16 -0.51 -8.38
N SER A 288 8.77 -1.25 -9.41
CA SER A 288 8.38 -2.65 -9.28
C SER A 288 9.59 -3.57 -9.18
N LYS A 289 9.57 -4.46 -8.18
CA LYS A 289 10.55 -5.55 -8.01
C LYS A 289 10.62 -6.45 -9.25
N VAL A 290 9.47 -6.69 -9.91
CA VAL A 290 9.42 -7.53 -11.12
C VAL A 290 10.15 -6.85 -12.27
N PHE A 291 9.95 -5.54 -12.45
CA PHE A 291 10.65 -4.77 -13.47
C PHE A 291 12.15 -4.76 -13.22
N ILE A 292 12.59 -4.40 -12.01
CA ILE A 292 14.01 -4.32 -11.64
C ILE A 292 14.71 -5.66 -11.81
N ARG A 293 14.08 -6.75 -11.35
CA ARG A 293 14.59 -8.11 -11.56
C ARG A 293 14.71 -8.47 -13.04
N THR A 294 13.72 -8.10 -13.85
CA THR A 294 13.72 -8.36 -15.29
C THR A 294 14.84 -7.58 -15.97
N LEU A 295 15.01 -6.31 -15.62
CA LEU A 295 16.08 -5.45 -16.12
C LEU A 295 17.47 -6.03 -15.80
N ILE A 296 17.70 -6.44 -14.55
CA ILE A 296 18.99 -7.05 -14.15
C ILE A 296 19.20 -8.37 -14.89
N ALA A 297 18.19 -9.25 -14.93
CA ALA A 297 18.30 -10.54 -15.59
C ALA A 297 18.61 -10.40 -17.09
N LYS A 298 17.91 -9.49 -17.78
CA LYS A 298 18.17 -9.18 -19.19
C LYS A 298 19.55 -8.58 -19.41
N SER A 299 19.94 -7.62 -18.57
CA SER A 299 21.27 -6.99 -18.65
C SER A 299 22.41 -7.97 -18.40
N ILE A 300 22.17 -9.05 -17.66
CA ILE A 300 23.15 -10.13 -17.49
C ILE A 300 23.15 -11.01 -18.74
N TYR A 301 21.97 -11.43 -19.20
CA TYR A 301 21.81 -12.30 -20.35
C TYR A 301 22.51 -11.76 -21.60
N ASP A 302 22.38 -10.46 -21.88
CA ASP A 302 22.97 -9.81 -23.05
C ASP A 302 24.50 -9.79 -23.08
N TYR A 303 25.13 -10.05 -21.93
CA TYR A 303 26.59 -9.99 -21.75
C TYR A 303 27.19 -11.37 -21.49
N ILE A 304 26.39 -12.44 -21.61
CA ILE A 304 26.89 -13.82 -21.59
C ILE A 304 27.19 -14.25 -23.03
N ASP A 305 28.45 -14.56 -23.33
CA ASP A 305 28.87 -15.12 -24.61
C ASP A 305 29.75 -16.36 -24.42
N PHE A 306 29.43 -17.47 -25.09
CA PHE A 306 30.14 -18.76 -24.99
C PHE A 306 30.57 -19.18 -23.56
N LYS A 307 29.73 -18.92 -22.54
CA LYS A 307 29.97 -19.13 -21.09
C LYS A 307 30.96 -18.17 -20.41
N CYS A 308 31.40 -17.13 -21.10
CA CYS A 308 32.10 -15.99 -20.53
C CYS A 308 31.11 -14.85 -20.25
N PHE A 309 31.50 -13.92 -19.39
CA PHE A 309 30.74 -12.71 -19.11
C PHE A 309 31.58 -11.48 -19.44
N ASP A 310 31.04 -10.58 -20.26
CA ASP A 310 31.70 -9.34 -20.64
C ASP A 310 31.59 -8.28 -19.53
N GLU A 311 32.48 -8.39 -18.54
CA GLU A 311 32.53 -7.53 -17.34
C GLU A 311 32.67 -6.05 -17.71
N GLU A 312 33.59 -5.71 -18.62
CA GLU A 312 33.94 -4.33 -18.92
C GLU A 312 32.77 -3.58 -19.54
N ASN A 313 32.14 -4.15 -20.57
CA ASN A 313 31.02 -3.50 -21.23
C ASN A 313 29.78 -3.48 -20.32
N PHE A 314 29.54 -4.51 -19.51
CA PHE A 314 28.43 -4.51 -18.54
C PHE A 314 28.58 -3.39 -17.49
N GLN A 315 29.78 -3.26 -16.90
CA GLN A 315 30.08 -2.25 -15.89
C GLN A 315 29.98 -0.84 -16.45
N TYR A 316 30.36 -0.63 -17.71
CA TYR A 316 30.29 0.68 -18.36
C TYR A 316 28.86 1.07 -18.77
N SER A 317 28.06 0.13 -19.27
CA SER A 317 26.78 0.45 -19.93
C SER A 317 25.53 0.15 -19.09
N ARG A 318 25.43 -1.03 -18.47
CA ARG A 318 24.19 -1.51 -17.82
C ARG A 318 24.20 -1.22 -16.32
N ALA A 319 25.32 -1.48 -15.65
CA ALA A 319 25.42 -1.34 -14.20
C ALA A 319 25.06 0.07 -13.67
N PRO A 320 25.48 1.20 -14.29
CA PRO A 320 25.14 2.54 -13.81
C PRO A 320 23.63 2.83 -13.88
N VAL A 321 22.95 2.30 -14.90
CA VAL A 321 21.50 2.47 -15.06
C VAL A 321 20.75 1.74 -13.96
N ILE A 322 21.10 0.46 -13.75
CA ILE A 322 20.52 -0.38 -12.69
C ILE A 322 20.69 0.29 -11.32
N LYS A 323 21.92 0.72 -10.99
CA LYS A 323 22.22 1.46 -9.75
C LYS A 323 21.31 2.67 -9.59
N SER A 324 21.22 3.50 -10.62
CA SER A 324 20.45 4.75 -10.55
C SER A 324 18.95 4.53 -10.32
N LEU A 325 18.41 3.36 -10.70
CA LEU A 325 17.01 3.00 -10.49
C LEU A 325 16.76 2.40 -9.10
N MET A 326 17.78 1.81 -8.49
CA MET A 326 17.77 1.20 -7.16
C MET A 326 18.27 2.14 -6.05
N GLU A 327 18.88 3.27 -6.42
CA GLU A 327 19.45 4.25 -5.49
C GLU A 327 18.41 4.69 -4.43
N ASN A 328 18.79 4.60 -3.15
CA ASN A 328 17.94 4.90 -1.98
C ASN A 328 16.68 4.03 -1.83
N LYS A 329 16.62 2.84 -2.45
CA LYS A 329 15.50 1.90 -2.34
C LYS A 329 15.94 0.58 -1.74
N ASP A 330 15.94 0.52 -0.41
CA ASP A 330 16.40 -0.66 0.34
C ASP A 330 15.64 -1.94 -0.03
N GLU A 331 14.35 -1.81 -0.32
CA GLU A 331 13.48 -2.90 -0.72
C GLU A 331 13.86 -3.55 -2.05
N LEU A 332 14.62 -2.85 -2.91
CA LEU A 332 15.07 -3.37 -4.21
C LEU A 332 16.45 -4.02 -4.16
N LYS A 333 17.23 -3.81 -3.09
CA LYS A 333 18.62 -4.29 -2.98
C LYS A 333 18.76 -5.81 -3.16
N TYR A 334 17.71 -6.58 -2.85
CA TYR A 334 17.68 -8.04 -3.00
C TYR A 334 17.34 -8.51 -4.43
N GLU A 335 16.85 -7.64 -5.31
CA GLU A 335 16.39 -8.05 -6.65
C GLU A 335 17.54 -8.50 -7.55
N GLY A 336 18.78 -8.04 -7.31
CA GLY A 336 19.96 -8.56 -8.01
C GLY A 336 20.19 -10.06 -7.75
N LEU A 337 19.98 -10.52 -6.51
CA LEU A 337 20.04 -11.94 -6.19
C LEU A 337 18.90 -12.71 -6.84
N PHE A 338 17.67 -12.19 -6.75
CA PHE A 338 16.52 -12.86 -7.36
C PHE A 338 16.58 -12.89 -8.90
N ALA A 339 17.29 -11.95 -9.53
CA ALA A 339 17.54 -11.95 -10.96
C ALA A 339 18.42 -13.12 -11.36
N LEU A 340 19.46 -13.45 -10.58
CA LEU A 340 20.29 -14.64 -10.81
C LEU A 340 19.52 -15.96 -10.68
N LEU A 341 18.38 -15.92 -9.99
CA LEU A 341 17.48 -17.07 -9.80
C LEU A 341 16.37 -17.13 -10.87
N ASN A 342 16.43 -16.26 -11.87
CA ASN A 342 15.52 -16.31 -13.00
C ASN A 342 15.72 -17.62 -13.77
N GLU A 343 14.62 -18.29 -14.13
CA GLU A 343 14.63 -19.53 -14.90
C GLU A 343 15.43 -19.40 -16.21
N ASP A 344 15.34 -18.24 -16.88
CA ASP A 344 16.01 -18.01 -18.16
C ASP A 344 17.55 -17.96 -18.02
N LEU A 345 18.07 -17.56 -16.85
CA LEU A 345 19.51 -17.57 -16.55
C LEU A 345 19.97 -18.90 -15.91
N SER A 346 19.06 -19.63 -15.28
CA SER A 346 19.39 -20.86 -14.53
C SER A 346 20.05 -21.95 -15.39
N SER A 347 19.76 -21.99 -16.70
CA SER A 347 20.38 -22.90 -17.67
C SER A 347 21.86 -22.59 -17.92
N TYR A 348 22.25 -21.32 -17.90
CA TYR A 348 23.64 -20.87 -18.05
C TYR A 348 24.45 -21.08 -16.77
N PHE A 349 23.80 -20.98 -15.62
CA PHE A 349 24.40 -21.15 -14.29
C PHE A 349 24.48 -22.60 -13.80
N LEU A 350 24.20 -23.58 -14.67
CA LEU A 350 24.61 -24.97 -14.43
C LEU A 350 26.14 -25.07 -14.25
N ASP A 351 26.89 -24.17 -14.89
CA ASP A 351 28.30 -23.95 -14.63
C ASP A 351 28.49 -23.02 -13.41
N ASN A 352 28.98 -23.60 -12.30
CA ASN A 352 29.26 -22.86 -11.08
C ASN A 352 30.31 -21.75 -11.26
N GLN A 353 31.17 -21.78 -12.29
CA GLN A 353 32.14 -20.70 -12.52
C GLN A 353 31.49 -19.44 -13.07
N LEU A 354 30.61 -19.55 -14.07
CA LEU A 354 29.91 -18.39 -14.64
C LEU A 354 29.01 -17.72 -13.61
N PHE A 355 28.26 -18.50 -12.82
CA PHE A 355 27.47 -17.97 -11.71
C PHE A 355 28.32 -17.15 -10.73
N LYS A 356 29.47 -17.67 -10.32
CA LYS A 356 30.41 -16.97 -9.42
C LYS A 356 30.95 -15.68 -10.03
N CYS A 357 31.28 -15.72 -11.32
CA CYS A 357 31.77 -14.54 -12.05
C CYS A 357 30.71 -13.43 -12.08
N VAL A 358 29.51 -13.72 -12.57
CA VAL A 358 28.41 -12.75 -12.63
C VAL A 358 28.07 -12.22 -11.24
N PHE A 359 27.97 -13.10 -10.24
CA PHE A 359 27.72 -12.70 -8.86
C PHE A 359 28.76 -11.70 -8.35
N TRP A 360 30.06 -11.97 -8.58
CA TRP A 360 31.14 -11.08 -8.16
C TRP A 360 31.09 -9.72 -8.86
N ILE A 361 30.72 -9.71 -10.14
CA ILE A 361 30.55 -8.49 -10.94
C ILE A 361 29.40 -7.65 -10.40
N LEU A 362 28.27 -8.27 -10.06
CA LEU A 362 27.15 -7.57 -9.44
C LEU A 362 27.51 -7.01 -8.05
N THR A 363 28.38 -7.69 -7.29
CA THR A 363 28.87 -7.18 -6.00
C THR A 363 29.88 -6.05 -6.16
N LYS A 364 30.90 -6.20 -7.02
CA LYS A 364 31.85 -5.12 -7.37
C LYS A 364 31.12 -3.89 -7.89
N GLY A 365 30.16 -4.15 -8.76
CA GLY A 365 29.28 -3.16 -9.33
C GLY A 365 28.18 -2.72 -8.36
N ASP A 366 28.25 -2.95 -7.05
CA ASP A 366 27.29 -2.50 -6.00
C ASP A 366 25.80 -2.62 -6.37
N ILE A 367 25.46 -3.61 -7.22
CA ILE A 367 24.07 -3.99 -7.54
C ILE A 367 23.58 -4.97 -6.46
N ILE A 368 24.47 -5.86 -6.00
CA ILE A 368 24.27 -6.69 -4.80
C ILE A 368 25.18 -6.15 -3.71
N THR A 369 24.60 -5.44 -2.74
CA THR A 369 25.37 -4.84 -1.65
C THR A 369 25.88 -5.90 -0.67
N MET A 370 26.99 -5.60 0.03
CA MET A 370 27.53 -6.49 1.07
C MET A 370 26.53 -6.74 2.21
N GLU A 371 25.69 -5.75 2.54
CA GLU A 371 24.62 -5.85 3.52
C GLU A 371 23.61 -6.97 3.14
N VAL A 372 23.23 -7.02 1.86
CA VAL A 372 22.33 -8.05 1.32
C VAL A 372 22.96 -9.44 1.44
N LEU A 373 24.27 -9.56 1.18
CA LEU A 373 24.99 -10.82 1.32
C LEU A 373 25.04 -11.33 2.76
N CYS A 374 25.33 -10.44 3.72
CA CYS A 374 25.35 -10.79 5.14
C CYS A 374 23.98 -11.24 5.66
N ASN A 375 22.90 -10.70 5.10
CA ASN A 375 21.53 -11.04 5.48
C ASN A 375 20.92 -12.20 4.67
N PHE A 376 21.61 -12.66 3.63
CA PHE A 376 21.10 -13.66 2.69
C PHE A 376 20.82 -15.01 3.35
N ASP A 377 21.73 -15.50 4.20
CA ASP A 377 21.56 -16.76 4.94
C ASP A 377 20.34 -16.72 5.88
N THR A 378 20.10 -15.57 6.53
CA THR A 378 18.94 -15.35 7.39
C THR A 378 17.63 -15.31 6.59
N PHE A 379 17.66 -14.77 5.37
CA PHE A 379 16.51 -14.64 4.48
C PHE A 379 16.11 -15.98 3.83
N MET A 380 17.08 -16.76 3.31
CA MET A 380 16.85 -18.06 2.69
C MET A 380 16.33 -19.14 3.66
N SER A 381 16.54 -18.96 4.96
CA SER A 381 15.95 -19.83 5.99
C SER A 381 14.40 -19.74 6.07
N LYS A 382 13.80 -18.66 5.53
CA LYS A 382 12.35 -18.40 5.58
C LYS A 382 11.59 -18.79 4.30
N GLU A 383 12.25 -18.82 3.14
CA GLU A 383 11.69 -19.33 1.87
C GLU A 383 12.34 -20.69 1.54
N ARG A 384 11.66 -21.80 1.85
CA ARG A 384 12.19 -23.15 1.61
C ARG A 384 12.41 -23.45 0.12
N GLU A 385 13.62 -23.94 -0.15
CA GLU A 385 14.08 -24.84 -1.23
C GLU A 385 13.77 -24.49 -2.69
N LYS A 386 14.81 -24.01 -3.41
CA LYS A 386 15.10 -24.41 -4.81
C LYS A 386 16.49 -24.03 -5.35
N ILE A 387 17.44 -23.66 -4.50
CA ILE A 387 18.84 -23.46 -4.88
C ILE A 387 19.68 -24.33 -3.97
N SER A 388 20.69 -25.01 -4.51
CA SER A 388 21.62 -25.74 -3.67
C SER A 388 22.37 -24.72 -2.80
N LEU A 389 21.92 -24.59 -1.55
CA LEU A 389 22.60 -23.88 -0.45
C LEU A 389 24.10 -24.20 -0.43
N SER A 390 24.49 -25.38 -0.91
CA SER A 390 25.87 -25.80 -1.08
C SER A 390 26.69 -24.92 -2.03
N ALA A 391 26.14 -24.35 -3.10
CA ALA A 391 26.93 -23.56 -4.06
C ALA A 391 27.29 -22.18 -3.49
N ILE A 392 26.33 -21.50 -2.86
CA ILE A 392 26.54 -20.19 -2.22
C ILE A 392 27.33 -20.34 -0.92
N ARG A 393 27.10 -21.40 -0.12
CA ARG A 393 27.93 -21.68 1.08
C ARG A 393 29.36 -22.08 0.73
N LYS A 394 29.59 -22.95 -0.27
CA LYS A 394 30.95 -23.25 -0.75
C LYS A 394 31.66 -22.00 -1.25
N PHE A 395 30.94 -21.04 -1.81
CA PHE A 395 31.48 -19.76 -2.25
C PHE A 395 31.84 -18.82 -1.08
N LEU A 396 30.98 -18.70 -0.06
CA LEU A 396 31.27 -17.92 1.15
C LEU A 396 32.45 -18.51 1.95
N ILE A 397 32.60 -19.84 1.95
CA ILE A 397 33.75 -20.53 2.55
C ILE A 397 35.04 -20.25 1.75
N TYR A 398 34.98 -20.29 0.41
CA TYR A 398 36.13 -19.98 -0.46
C TYR A 398 36.70 -18.56 -0.26
N LYS A 399 35.84 -17.57 0.08
CA LYS A 399 36.28 -16.20 0.38
C LYS A 399 37.12 -16.10 1.66
N ASN A 400 36.89 -16.98 2.63
CA ASN A 400 37.67 -17.01 3.88
C ASN A 400 39.00 -17.76 3.73
N GLU A 401 39.13 -18.63 2.73
CA GLU A 401 40.38 -19.34 2.43
C GLU A 401 41.34 -18.51 1.56
N SER A 402 40.85 -17.52 0.80
CA SER A 402 41.68 -16.62 -0.02
C SER A 402 42.35 -15.46 0.74
N PHE A 403 42.32 -15.49 2.08
CA PHE A 403 42.98 -14.52 2.97
C PHE A 403 44.11 -15.14 3.83
N TYR A 404 44.55 -16.37 3.50
CA TYR A 404 45.73 -17.02 4.09
C TYR A 404 46.74 -17.45 3.04
#